data_AF-X1VZN1-F1
#
_entry.id   AF-X1VZN1-F1
#
_cell.length_a   1.000
_cell.length_b   1.000
_cell.length_c   1.000
_cell.angle_alpha   90.00
_cell.angle_beta   90.00
_cell.angle_gamma   90.00
#
_symmetry.space_group_name_H-M   'P 1'
#
loop_
_entity.id
_entity.type
_entity.pdbx_description
1 polymer ?
#
loop_
_entity_poly.entity_id
_entity_poly.type
_entity_poly.pdbx_seq_one_letter_code
_entity_poly.pdbx_strand_id
1 'polypeptide(L)' 'MNEYRICSRCIMDTTDKEIIFDENGICNHCKSAQE' A
#
# COMPACT_ATOMS: atom_id res chain seq x y z
N MET A 1 13.35 -11.25 -3.81
CA MET A 1 12.00 -11.08 -4.38
C MET A 1 11.16 -10.48 -3.27
N ASN A 2 10.71 -9.23 -3.40
CA ASN A 2 9.67 -8.73 -2.47
C ASN A 2 8.43 -9.59 -2.70
N GLU A 3 7.80 -10.05 -1.63
CA GLU A 3 6.52 -10.72 -1.74
C GLU A 3 5.51 -9.76 -2.36
N TYR A 4 4.78 -10.25 -3.36
CA TYR A 4 3.72 -9.48 -3.98
C TYR A 4 2.61 -9.22 -2.96
N ARG A 5 2.26 -7.95 -2.75
CA ARG A 5 1.23 -7.53 -1.79
C ARG A 5 0.37 -6.41 -2.38
N ILE A 6 -0.94 -6.53 -2.22
CA ILE A 6 -1.94 -5.51 -2.59
C ILE A 6 -2.50 -4.85 -1.32
N CYS A 7 -2.82 -3.57 -1.40
CA CYS A 7 -3.44 -2.80 -0.32
C CYS A 7 -4.84 -3.33 0.03
N SER A 8 -5.18 -3.34 1.32
CA SER A 8 -6.51 -3.77 1.79
C SER A 8 -7.64 -2.79 1.46
N ARG A 9 -7.34 -1.57 0.98
CA ARG A 9 -8.31 -0.50 0.71
C ARG A 9 -8.31 0.06 -0.70
N CYS A 10 -7.33 -0.25 -1.53
CA CYS A 10 -7.28 0.24 -2.91
C CYS A 10 -6.54 -0.74 -3.82
N ILE A 11 -6.41 -0.38 -5.09
CA ILE A 11 -5.76 -1.20 -6.12
C ILE A 11 -4.23 -1.14 -6.10
N MET A 12 -3.63 -0.33 -5.22
CA MET A 12 -2.18 -0.14 -5.18
C MET A 12 -1.49 -1.36 -4.58
N ASP A 13 -0.35 -1.75 -5.16
CA ASP A 13 0.41 -2.94 -4.78
C ASP A 13 1.93 -2.70 -4.85
N THR A 14 2.72 -3.74 -4.58
CA THR A 14 4.19 -3.71 -4.63
C THR A 14 4.82 -3.43 -6.00
N THR A 15 4.02 -3.23 -7.06
CA THR A 15 4.54 -2.74 -8.35
C THR A 15 4.93 -1.26 -8.27
N ASP A 16 4.30 -0.50 -7.36
CA ASP A 16 4.74 0.84 -7.00
C ASP A 16 5.96 0.76 -6.08
N LYS A 17 7.09 1.30 -6.53
CA LYS A 17 8.39 1.23 -5.83
C LYS A 17 8.42 2.06 -4.55
N GLU A 18 7.55 3.06 -4.43
CA GLU A 18 7.47 3.95 -3.28
C GLU A 18 6.33 3.55 -2.32
N ILE A 19 5.65 2.43 -2.61
CA ILE A 19 4.54 1.99 -1.77
C ILE A 19 5.03 1.49 -0.41
N ILE A 20 4.39 1.99 0.64
CA ILE A 20 4.65 1.58 2.02
C ILE A 20 3.33 1.11 2.62
N PHE A 21 3.34 -0.10 3.16
CA PHE A 21 2.19 -0.66 3.85
C PHE A 21 2.37 -0.55 5.37
N ASP A 22 1.29 -0.25 6.08
CA ASP A 22 1.27 -0.37 7.53
C ASP A 22 0.99 -1.81 8.00
N GLU A 23 0.92 -1.99 9.32
CA GLU A 23 0.59 -3.27 9.96
C GLU A 23 -0.80 -3.83 9.56
N ASN A 24 -1.75 -2.95 9.21
CA ASN A 24 -3.09 -3.31 8.75
C ASN A 24 -3.15 -3.58 7.23
N GLY A 25 -2.02 -3.46 6.52
CA GLY A 25 -1.95 -3.59 5.07
C GLY A 25 -2.58 -2.45 4.28
N ILE A 26 -2.69 -1.27 4.89
CA ILE A 26 -3.12 -0.04 4.23
C ILE A 26 -1.87 0.68 3.69
N CYS A 27 -1.89 1.05 2.41
CA CYS A 27 -0.79 1.77 1.79
C CYS A 27 -0.73 3.25 2.19
N ASN A 28 0.45 3.86 2.05
CA ASN A 28 0.71 5.28 2.27
C ASN A 28 -0.24 6.19 1.48
N HIS A 29 -0.55 5.87 0.22
CA HIS A 29 -1.51 6.64 -0.59
C HIS A 29 -2.90 6.73 0.06
N CYS A 30 -3.43 5.59 0.55
CA CYS A 30 -4.71 5.57 1.25
C CYS A 30 -4.68 6.31 2.59
N LYS A 31 -3.52 6.38 3.26
CA LYS A 31 -3.36 7.13 4.51
C LYS A 31 -3.34 8.63 4.25
N SER A 32 -2.59 9.09 3.25
CA SER A 32 -2.53 10.50 2.87
C SER A 32 -3.85 11.03 2.31
N ALA A 33 -4.66 10.18 1.66
CA ALA A 33 -5.96 10.58 1.13
C ALA A 33 -7.07 10.75 2.21
N GLN A 34 -6.80 10.45 3.48
CA GLN A 34 -7.77 10.59 4.59
C GLN A 34 -7.59 11.91 5.38
N GLU A 35 -6.80 12.85 4.84
CA GLU A 35 -6.60 14.21 5.37
C GLU A 35 -7.45 15.25 4.63
#